data_AF-T1AQN2-F1
#
_entry.id   AF-T1AQN2-F1
#
_cell.length_a   1.000
_cell.length_b   1.000
_cell.length_c   1.000
_cell.angle_alpha   90.00
_cell.angle_beta   90.00
_cell.angle_gamma   90.00
#
_symmetry.space_group_name_H-M   'P 1'
#
loop_
_entity.id
_entity.type
_entity.pdbx_description
1 polymer ?
#
loop_
_entity_poly.entity_id
_entity_poly.type
_entity_poly.pdbx_seq_one_letter_code
_entity_poly.pdbx_strand_id
1 'polypeptide(L)'
;ALLVAGITLLSILVGELIPKRLALLNPERAVLWVARPLHLLAHLVSPIASALNHLSNAALRWFTAKSGVQDPTVTTDELRSLMEQGSLAGVFAPFEPALVTNVLKLDEEDLTPIMTPRVDIEALDLNAPFESCRQEIMESRYNSFPVCRDGLEH
;
A
#
# COMPACT_ATOMS: atom_id res chain seq x y z
N ALA A 1 44.77 -4.71 -26.16
CA ALA A 1 43.36 -5.14 -26.06
C ALA A 1 43.13 -6.06 -24.84
N LEU A 2 43.75 -7.24 -24.79
CA LEU A 2 43.56 -8.22 -23.70
C LEU A 2 43.87 -7.69 -22.29
N LEU A 3 44.97 -6.95 -22.10
CA LEU A 3 45.32 -6.37 -20.80
C LEU A 3 44.28 -5.35 -20.32
N VAL A 4 43.86 -4.43 -21.20
CA VAL A 4 42.83 -3.43 -20.87
C VAL A 4 41.50 -4.11 -20.54
N ALA A 5 41.07 -5.08 -21.35
CA ALA A 5 39.86 -5.84 -21.09
C ALA A 5 39.91 -6.59 -19.75
N GLY A 6 41.05 -7.22 -19.43
CA GLY A 6 41.26 -7.91 -18.16
C GLY A 6 41.21 -6.97 -16.96
N ILE A 7 41.87 -5.82 -17.05
CA ILE A 7 41.88 -4.81 -15.97
C ILE A 7 40.48 -4.22 -15.78
N THR A 8 39.77 -3.87 -16.86
CA THR A 8 38.41 -3.34 -16.76
C THR A 8 37.45 -4.36 -16.15
N LEU A 9 37.52 -5.63 -16.57
CA LEU A 9 36.66 -6.69 -16.04
C LEU A 9 36.94 -6.91 -14.55
N LEU A 10 38.21 -7.00 -14.16
CA LEU A 10 38.61 -7.19 -12.76
C LEU A 10 38.20 -5.98 -11.90
N SER A 11 38.36 -4.77 -12.42
CA SER A 11 37.99 -3.54 -11.72
C SER A 11 36.48 -3.44 -11.49
N ILE A 12 35.65 -3.82 -12.46
CA ILE A 12 34.18 -3.84 -12.28
C ILE A 12 33.79 -4.96 -11.32
N LEU A 13 34.40 -6.13 -11.44
CA LEU A 13 34.06 -7.28 -10.61
C LEU A 13 34.36 -7.00 -9.13
N VAL A 14 35.57 -6.53 -8.84
CA VAL A 14 36.05 -6.29 -7.47
C VAL A 14 35.56 -4.95 -6.92
N GLY A 15 35.47 -3.91 -7.76
CA GLY A 15 35.08 -2.56 -7.32
C GLY A 15 33.58 -2.36 -7.18
N GLU A 16 32.77 -3.01 -8.01
CA GLU A 16 31.32 -2.78 -8.04
C GLU A 16 30.52 -4.05 -7.76
N LEU A 17 30.72 -5.11 -8.54
CA LEU A 17 29.79 -6.25 -8.54
C LEU A 17 29.85 -7.05 -7.23
N ILE A 18 31.05 -7.39 -6.77
CA ILE A 18 31.26 -8.17 -5.53
C ILE A 18 30.79 -7.38 -4.30
N PRO A 19 31.20 -6.11 -4.07
CA PRO A 19 30.71 -5.32 -2.95
C PRO A 19 29.19 -5.17 -2.96
N LYS A 20 28.59 -4.93 -4.14
CA LYS A 20 27.14 -4.79 -4.29
C LYS A 20 26.40 -6.09 -3.95
N ARG A 21 26.90 -7.24 -4.40
CA ARG A 21 26.32 -8.55 -4.04
C ARG A 21 26.45 -8.84 -2.54
N LEU A 22 27.60 -8.53 -1.94
CA LEU A 22 27.79 -8.69 -0.49
C LEU A 22 26.87 -7.78 0.33
N ALA A 23 26.65 -6.55 -0.13
CA ALA A 23 25.70 -5.62 0.48
C ALA A 23 24.26 -6.14 0.41
N LEU A 24 23.86 -6.77 -0.69
CA LEU A 24 22.53 -7.38 -0.83
C LEU A 24 22.34 -8.62 0.06
N LEU A 25 23.40 -9.38 0.32
CA LEU A 25 23.34 -10.54 1.21
C LEU A 25 23.28 -10.15 2.69
N ASN A 26 23.84 -8.99 3.07
CA ASN A 26 23.84 -8.48 4.44
C ASN A 26 23.47 -6.98 4.47
N PRO A 27 22.19 -6.64 4.21
CA PRO A 27 21.76 -5.26 4.05
C PRO A 27 21.99 -4.42 5.31
N GLU A 28 21.76 -4.97 6.50
CA GLU A 28 21.90 -4.24 7.77
C GLU A 28 23.32 -3.71 8.01
N ARG A 29 24.33 -4.56 7.78
CA ARG A 29 25.75 -4.18 7.96
C ARG A 29 26.20 -3.17 6.90
N ALA A 30 25.74 -3.35 5.66
CA ALA A 30 26.03 -2.42 4.57
C ALA A 30 25.42 -1.04 4.84
N VAL A 31 24.16 -1.01 5.31
CA VAL A 31 23.47 0.22 5.71
C VAL A 31 24.21 0.93 6.84
N LEU A 32 24.65 0.23 7.88
CA LEU A 32 25.39 0.85 8.99
C LEU A 32 26.69 1.53 8.54
N TRP A 33 27.37 0.99 7.53
CA TRP A 33 28.57 1.58 6.93
C TRP A 33 28.26 2.80 6.05
N VAL A 34 27.21 2.72 5.22
CA VAL A 34 26.87 3.76 4.24
C VAL A 34 25.99 4.88 4.81
N ALA A 35 25.24 4.61 5.89
CA ALA A 35 24.30 5.57 6.47
C ALA A 35 24.99 6.86 6.93
N ARG A 36 26.17 6.75 7.57
CA ARG A 36 26.92 7.92 8.06
C ARG A 36 27.40 8.86 6.94
N PRO A 37 28.13 8.39 5.91
CA PRO A 37 28.55 9.26 4.81
C PRO A 37 27.36 9.80 4.02
N LEU A 38 26.30 8.99 3.83
CA LEU A 38 25.09 9.44 3.14
C LEU A 38 24.38 10.56 3.92
N HIS A 39 24.27 10.45 5.24
CA HIS A 39 23.66 11.47 6.09
C HIS A 39 24.47 12.78 6.08
N LEU A 40 25.81 12.70 6.10
CA LEU A 40 26.65 13.89 5.97
C LEU A 40 26.43 14.60 4.63
N LEU A 41 26.39 13.83 3.54
CA LEU A 41 26.12 14.36 2.21
C LEU A 41 24.72 14.99 2.14
N ALA A 42 23.70 14.30 2.67
CA ALA A 42 22.34 14.80 2.74
C ALA A 42 22.27 16.11 3.51
N HIS A 43 22.98 16.24 4.63
CA HIS A 43 23.04 17.47 5.41
C HIS A 43 23.70 18.62 4.65
N LEU A 44 24.78 18.36 3.90
CA LEU A 44 25.44 19.36 3.06
C LEU A 44 24.59 19.83 1.87
N VAL A 45 23.82 18.91 1.27
CA VAL A 45 22.95 19.20 0.12
C VAL A 45 21.60 19.78 0.54
N SER A 46 21.13 19.48 1.75
CA SER A 46 19.87 19.97 2.33
C SER A 46 19.63 21.48 2.18
N PRO A 47 20.58 22.39 2.50
CA PRO A 47 20.36 23.83 2.33
C PRO A 47 20.18 24.22 0.85
N ILE A 48 20.88 23.57 -0.07
CA ILE A 48 20.77 23.83 -1.51
C ILE A 48 19.39 23.36 -2.01
N ALA A 49 18.96 22.17 -1.61
CA ALA A 49 17.66 21.63 -1.95
C ALA A 49 16.51 22.50 -1.40
N SER A 50 16.64 22.97 -0.15
CA SER A 50 15.67 23.88 0.47
C SER A 50 15.60 25.22 -0.26
N ALA A 51 16.73 25.84 -0.59
CA ALA A 51 16.77 27.08 -1.35
C ALA A 51 16.09 26.94 -2.72
N LEU A 52 16.34 25.82 -3.41
CA LEU A 52 15.70 25.53 -4.69
C LEU A 52 14.19 25.34 -4.55
N ASN A 53 13.74 24.60 -3.52
CA ASN A 53 12.31 24.44 -3.23
C ASN A 53 11.63 25.78 -2.91
N HIS A 54 12.30 26.66 -2.16
CA HIS A 54 11.78 28.00 -1.88
C HIS A 54 11.66 28.83 -3.16
N LEU A 55 12.65 28.78 -4.05
CA LEU A 55 12.62 29.47 -5.32
C LEU A 55 11.50 28.94 -6.23
N SER A 56 11.37 27.62 -6.33
CA SER A 56 10.29 26.97 -7.10
C SER A 56 8.91 27.36 -6.57
N ASN A 57 8.71 27.33 -5.25
CA ASN A 57 7.45 27.73 -4.64
C ASN A 57 7.17 29.23 -4.79
N ALA A 58 8.19 30.09 -4.73
CA ALA A 58 8.03 31.52 -4.98
C ALA A 58 7.62 31.79 -6.43
N ALA A 59 8.24 31.10 -7.39
CA ALA A 59 7.87 31.17 -8.79
C ALA A 59 6.43 30.66 -9.00
N LEU A 60 6.09 29.49 -8.46
CA LEU A 60 4.75 28.92 -8.57
C LEU A 60 3.70 29.85 -7.97
N ARG A 61 3.93 30.41 -6.78
CA ARG A 61 3.03 31.38 -6.15
C ARG A 61 2.82 32.62 -7.03
N TRP A 62 3.85 33.09 -7.73
CA TRP A 62 3.72 34.24 -8.63
C TRP A 62 2.86 33.92 -9.86
N PHE A 63 2.92 32.69 -10.37
CA PHE A 63 2.07 32.22 -11.46
C PHE A 63 0.65 31.88 -10.99
N THR A 64 0.49 31.11 -9.92
CA THR A 64 -0.82 30.68 -9.39
C THR A 64 -1.65 31.83 -8.84
N ALA A 65 -1.02 32.85 -8.23
CA ALA A 65 -1.72 34.07 -7.82
C ALA A 65 -2.33 34.85 -9.00
N LYS A 66 -1.86 34.61 -10.23
CA LYS A 66 -2.49 35.15 -11.46
C LYS A 66 -3.58 34.25 -12.01
N SER A 67 -3.63 32.98 -11.63
CA SER A 67 -4.50 31.96 -12.25
C SER A 67 -5.70 31.55 -11.40
N GLY A 68 -5.85 32.00 -10.15
CA GLY A 68 -7.05 31.74 -9.33
C GLY A 68 -7.36 30.25 -9.12
N VAL A 69 -6.34 29.39 -9.25
CA VAL A 69 -6.49 27.94 -9.17
C VAL A 69 -6.78 27.56 -7.72
N GLN A 70 -7.97 27.05 -7.46
CA GLN A 70 -8.33 26.41 -6.19
C GLN A 70 -7.46 25.17 -5.99
N ASP A 71 -7.20 24.80 -4.73
CA ASP A 71 -6.35 23.66 -4.38
C ASP A 71 -6.69 22.42 -5.21
N PRO A 72 -5.68 21.64 -5.65
CA PRO A 72 -5.93 20.43 -6.39
C PRO A 72 -6.80 19.49 -5.54
N THR A 73 -8.01 19.21 -6.02
CA THR A 73 -8.84 18.14 -5.49
C THR A 73 -8.11 16.82 -5.72
N VAL A 74 -7.51 16.29 -4.65
CA VAL A 74 -6.78 15.03 -4.67
C VAL A 74 -7.76 13.90 -4.98
N THR A 75 -7.50 13.18 -6.06
CA THR A 75 -8.29 11.99 -6.44
C THR A 75 -7.91 10.78 -5.59
N THR A 76 -8.76 9.76 -5.53
CA THR A 76 -8.50 8.51 -4.79
C THR A 76 -7.17 7.85 -5.24
N ASP A 77 -6.88 7.88 -6.54
CA ASP A 77 -5.65 7.32 -7.10
C ASP A 77 -4.40 8.13 -6.73
N GLU A 78 -4.50 9.46 -6.72
CA GLU A 78 -3.41 10.33 -6.27
C GLU A 78 -3.16 10.17 -4.77
N LEU A 79 -4.22 10.05 -3.96
CA LEU A 79 -4.09 9.81 -2.52
C LEU A 79 -3.36 8.49 -2.26
N ARG A 80 -3.68 7.43 -3.02
CA ARG A 80 -2.96 6.15 -2.94
C ARG A 80 -1.48 6.30 -3.27
N SER A 81 -1.17 7.02 -4.34
CA SER A 81 0.23 7.28 -4.73
C SER A 81 0.99 8.04 -3.65
N LEU A 82 0.36 9.05 -3.02
CA LEU A 82 0.95 9.80 -1.91
C LEU A 82 1.17 8.90 -0.67
N MET A 83 0.25 8.00 -0.37
CA MET A 83 0.40 7.05 0.75
C MET A 83 1.55 6.06 0.51
N GLU A 84 1.69 5.52 -0.70
CA GLU A 84 2.82 4.65 -1.06
C GLU A 84 4.16 5.39 -0.96
N GLN A 85 4.22 6.63 -1.45
CA GLN A 85 5.41 7.47 -1.35
C GLN A 85 5.76 7.81 0.11
N GLY A 86 4.76 8.12 0.94
CA GLY A 86 4.95 8.38 2.38
C GLY A 86 5.44 7.16 3.15
N SER A 87 4.97 5.96 2.78
CA SER A 87 5.47 4.69 3.33
C SER A 87 6.93 4.44 2.96
N LEU A 88 7.32 4.67 1.69
CA LEU A 88 8.72 4.58 1.25
C LEU A 88 9.62 5.60 1.95
N ALA A 89 9.09 6.77 2.28
CA ALA A 89 9.78 7.80 3.06
C ALA A 89 9.87 7.48 4.57
N GLY A 90 9.25 6.38 5.02
CA GLY A 90 9.21 5.98 6.43
C GLY A 90 8.32 6.84 7.31
N VAL A 91 7.43 7.65 6.70
CA VAL A 91 6.46 8.50 7.42
C VAL A 91 5.30 7.65 7.95
N PHE A 92 4.92 6.60 7.22
CA PHE A 92 3.83 5.69 7.55
C PHE A 92 4.36 4.27 7.79
N ALA A 93 3.65 3.52 8.64
CA ALA A 93 3.95 2.12 8.84
C ALA A 93 3.56 1.30 7.58
N PRO A 94 4.25 0.18 7.27
CA PRO A 94 4.03 -0.55 6.02
C PRO A 94 2.59 -1.06 5.80
N PHE A 95 1.79 -1.22 6.85
CA PHE A 95 0.41 -1.72 6.78
C PHE A 95 -0.63 -0.60 6.60
N GLU A 96 -0.30 0.66 6.93
CA GLU A 96 -1.25 1.79 6.89
C GLU A 96 -1.75 2.10 5.47
N PRO A 97 -0.92 2.07 4.40
CA PRO A 97 -1.40 2.31 3.04
C PRO A 97 -2.44 1.27 2.59
N ALA A 98 -2.26 0.00 3.01
CA ALA A 98 -3.19 -1.06 2.67
C ALA A 98 -4.54 -0.88 3.37
N LEU A 99 -4.55 -0.44 4.62
CA LEU A 99 -5.78 -0.13 5.35
C LEU A 99 -6.56 1.00 4.70
N VAL A 100 -5.90 2.13 4.44
CA VAL A 100 -6.57 3.29 3.82
C VAL A 100 -7.10 2.94 2.43
N THR A 101 -6.31 2.21 1.64
CA THR A 101 -6.75 1.71 0.34
C THR A 101 -8.00 0.84 0.44
N ASN A 102 -8.07 -0.06 1.42
CA ASN A 102 -9.22 -0.94 1.60
C ASN A 102 -10.47 -0.19 2.07
N VAL A 103 -10.32 0.85 2.91
CA VAL A 103 -11.44 1.70 3.33
C VAL A 103 -11.99 2.49 2.14
N LEU A 104 -11.13 3.06 1.30
CA LEU A 104 -11.56 3.79 0.10
C LEU A 104 -12.26 2.86 -0.90
N LYS A 105 -11.74 1.64 -1.08
CA LYS A 105 -12.39 0.63 -1.93
C LYS A 105 -13.76 0.20 -1.41
N LEU A 106 -13.94 0.15 -0.09
CA LEU A 106 -15.22 -0.24 0.50
C LEU A 106 -16.34 0.76 0.18
N ASP A 107 -16.00 2.04 0.00
CA ASP A 107 -16.97 3.08 -0.42
C ASP A 107 -17.39 2.93 -1.89
N GLU A 108 -16.49 2.40 -2.73
CA GLU A 108 -16.69 2.24 -4.17
C GLU A 108 -17.21 0.86 -4.59
N GLU A 109 -17.07 -0.18 -3.74
CA GLU A 109 -17.49 -1.55 -4.05
C GLU A 109 -18.96 -1.82 -3.68
N ASP A 110 -19.71 -2.41 -4.62
CA ASP A 110 -21.03 -2.95 -4.36
C ASP A 110 -20.97 -4.10 -3.33
N LEU A 111 -21.99 -4.21 -2.47
CA LEU A 111 -22.07 -5.27 -1.46
C LEU A 111 -22.28 -6.67 -2.07
N THR A 112 -22.77 -6.75 -3.31
CA THR A 112 -23.12 -7.98 -4.02
C THR A 112 -22.01 -9.04 -4.03
N PRO A 113 -20.74 -8.74 -4.39
CA PRO A 113 -19.64 -9.70 -4.35
C PRO A 113 -19.25 -10.19 -2.94
N ILE A 114 -19.65 -9.49 -1.88
CA ILE A 114 -19.31 -9.85 -0.48
C ILE A 114 -20.45 -10.67 0.15
N MET A 115 -21.67 -10.56 -0.38
CA MET A 115 -22.83 -11.32 0.10
C MET A 115 -22.75 -12.81 -0.24
N THR A 116 -23.27 -13.65 0.67
CA THR A 116 -23.51 -15.07 0.38
C THR A 116 -24.64 -15.20 -0.65
N PRO A 117 -24.44 -15.91 -1.78
CA PRO A 117 -25.50 -16.16 -2.74
C PRO A 117 -26.71 -16.82 -2.08
N ARG A 118 -27.94 -16.43 -2.45
CA ARG A 118 -29.17 -16.94 -1.82
C ARG A 118 -29.29 -18.47 -1.81
N VAL A 119 -28.74 -19.13 -2.83
CA VAL A 119 -28.74 -20.60 -2.96
C VAL A 119 -27.85 -21.29 -1.93
N ASP A 120 -26.87 -20.59 -1.38
CA ASP A 120 -25.91 -21.10 -0.40
C ASP A 120 -26.28 -20.69 1.04
N ILE A 121 -27.44 -20.07 1.25
CA ILE A 121 -27.93 -19.63 2.57
C ILE A 121 -28.69 -20.78 3.24
N GLU A 122 -28.19 -21.23 4.39
CA GLU A 122 -28.94 -22.08 5.31
C GLU A 122 -29.96 -21.21 6.08
N ALA A 123 -31.24 -21.30 5.74
CA ALA A 123 -32.33 -20.56 6.41
C ALA A 123 -33.28 -21.51 7.16
N LEU A 124 -33.86 -21.00 8.24
CA LEU A 124 -34.85 -21.73 9.03
C LEU A 124 -36.26 -21.36 8.59
N ASP A 125 -37.11 -22.35 8.31
CA ASP A 125 -38.52 -22.15 8.02
C ASP A 125 -39.37 -22.16 9.30
N LEU A 126 -40.14 -21.09 9.53
CA LEU A 126 -41.08 -20.99 10.66
C LEU A 126 -42.24 -21.97 10.58
N ASN A 127 -42.54 -22.50 9.39
CA ASN A 127 -43.60 -23.49 9.21
C ASN A 127 -43.12 -24.92 9.54
N ALA A 128 -41.81 -25.13 9.65
CA ALA A 128 -41.25 -26.43 9.98
C ALA A 128 -41.43 -26.76 11.48
N PRO A 129 -41.52 -28.05 11.86
CA PRO A 129 -41.59 -28.45 13.26
C PRO A 129 -40.36 -27.99 14.04
N PHE A 130 -40.56 -27.51 15.26
CA PHE A 130 -39.48 -27.03 16.14
C PHE A 130 -38.29 -28.00 16.27
N GLU A 131 -38.58 -29.31 16.32
CA GLU A 131 -37.53 -30.34 16.42
C GLU A 131 -36.66 -30.43 15.18
N SER A 132 -37.22 -30.18 13.99
CA SER A 132 -36.47 -30.15 12.74
C SER A 132 -35.52 -28.95 12.70
N CYS A 133 -36.03 -27.75 13.04
CA CYS A 133 -35.20 -26.54 13.12
C CYS A 133 -34.10 -26.67 14.17
N ARG A 134 -34.41 -27.31 15.31
CA ARG A 134 -33.43 -27.56 16.38
C ARG A 134 -32.33 -28.51 15.91
N GLN A 135 -32.65 -29.55 15.15
CA GLN A 135 -31.66 -30.45 14.60
C GLN A 135 -30.77 -29.74 13.57
N GLU A 136 -31.36 -28.94 12.69
CA GLU A 136 -30.65 -28.15 11.67
C GLU A 136 -29.65 -27.15 12.28
N ILE A 137 -30.04 -26.48 13.38
CA ILE A 137 -29.14 -25.61 14.14
C ILE A 137 -27.96 -26.40 14.77
N MET A 138 -28.21 -27.62 15.26
CA MET A 138 -27.15 -28.44 15.89
C MET A 138 -26.17 -29.04 14.88
N GLU A 139 -26.61 -29.27 13.64
CA GLU A 139 -25.78 -29.83 12.58
C GLU A 139 -25.03 -28.76 11.78
N SER A 140 -25.50 -27.51 11.83
CA SER A 140 -24.89 -26.37 11.13
C SER A 140 -23.64 -25.81 11.84
N ARG A 141 -22.83 -25.10 11.06
CA ARG A 141 -21.57 -24.46 11.49
C ARG A 141 -21.73 -22.96 11.76
N TYR A 142 -22.91 -22.41 11.49
CA TYR A 142 -23.19 -20.98 11.59
C TYR A 142 -23.86 -20.63 12.92
N ASN A 143 -23.60 -19.42 13.42
CA ASN A 143 -24.18 -18.92 14.67
C ASN A 143 -25.46 -18.09 14.45
N SER A 144 -25.76 -17.75 13.20
CA SER A 144 -26.88 -16.89 12.82
C SER A 144 -27.56 -17.45 11.58
N PHE A 145 -28.89 -17.57 11.64
CA PHE A 145 -29.71 -18.09 10.55
C PHE A 145 -30.77 -17.06 10.18
N PRO A 146 -30.92 -16.70 8.91
CA PRO A 146 -32.10 -15.98 8.45
C PRO A 146 -33.34 -16.87 8.65
N VAL A 147 -34.40 -16.26 9.15
CA VAL A 147 -35.67 -16.92 9.42
C VAL A 147 -36.66 -16.50 8.35
N CYS A 148 -37.17 -17.46 7.61
CA CYS A 148 -38.12 -17.26 6.53
C CYS A 148 -39.50 -17.85 6.90
N ARG A 149 -40.55 -17.35 6.26
CA ARG A 149 -41.89 -17.94 6.29
C ARG A 149 -42.21 -18.30 4.84
N ASP A 150 -42.56 -19.56 4.59
CA ASP A 150 -42.83 -20.10 3.24
C ASP A 150 -41.57 -20.24 2.33
N GLY A 151 -40.39 -20.41 2.94
CA GLY A 151 -39.11 -20.65 2.27
C GLY A 151 -38.34 -19.38 1.87
N LEU A 152 -37.11 -19.55 1.37
CA LEU A 152 -36.20 -18.47 0.93
C LEU A 152 -36.60 -17.81 -0.41
N GLU A 153 -37.60 -18.38 -1.10
CA GLU A 153 -38.03 -18.01 -2.46
C GLU A 153 -39.24 -17.05 -2.47
N HIS A 154 -39.94 -16.89 -1.34
CA HIS A 154 -41.03 -15.91 -1.16
C HIS A 154 -40.53 -14.66 -0.41
#